data_AF-A0A1I7BI46-F1
#
_entry.id   AF-A0A1I7BI46-F1
#
_cell.length_a   1.000
_cell.length_b   1.000
_cell.length_c   1.000
_cell.angle_alpha   90.00
_cell.angle_beta   90.00
_cell.angle_gamma   90.00
#
_symmetry.space_group_name_H-M   'P 1'
#
loop_
_entity.id
_entity.type
_entity.pdbx_description
1 polymer ?
#
loop_
_entity_poly.entity_id
_entity_poly.type
_entity_poly.pdbx_seq_one_letter_code
_entity_poly.pdbx_strand_id
1 'polypeptide(L)'
;MSEITNRPYPDYRMMEIEKIVGELPAMIAALFAPREWPRNEMLALLHAMATDAGIPEECADAACRRGGICRAGTIGEQGPPCGAHWPDALVQRFEAVCEGMALSWILEERRAASTREALVPAQPAQPRRAGKQAVRAVR
;
A
#
# COMPACT_ATOMS: atom_id res chain seq x y z
N MET A 1 -51.90 -10.20 42.39
CA MET A 1 -51.94 -9.49 41.10
C MET A 1 -50.51 -9.11 40.77
N SER A 2 -49.84 -9.86 39.90
CA SER A 2 -48.44 -9.63 39.55
C SER A 2 -48.40 -8.82 38.25
N GLU A 3 -47.86 -7.59 38.32
CA GLU A 3 -47.61 -6.75 37.16
C GLU A 3 -46.47 -7.36 36.33
N ILE A 4 -46.83 -7.95 35.19
CA ILE A 4 -45.88 -8.36 34.17
C ILE A 4 -45.41 -7.08 33.48
N THR A 5 -44.26 -6.57 33.90
CA THR A 5 -43.60 -5.45 33.23
C THR A 5 -43.01 -5.95 31.92
N ASN A 6 -43.71 -5.66 30.82
CA ASN A 6 -43.20 -5.80 29.45
C ASN A 6 -42.00 -4.85 29.27
N ARG A 7 -40.80 -5.29 29.62
CA ARG A 7 -39.58 -4.65 29.13
C ARG A 7 -39.46 -5.01 27.65
N PRO A 8 -39.45 -4.03 26.72
CA PRO A 8 -39.19 -4.32 25.32
C PRO A 8 -37.80 -4.95 25.21
N TYR A 9 -37.73 -6.14 24.61
CA TYR A 9 -36.46 -6.76 24.24
C TYR A 9 -35.73 -5.81 23.29
N PRO A 10 -34.42 -5.55 23.49
CA PRO A 10 -33.65 -4.79 22.52
C PRO A 10 -33.75 -5.48 21.17
N ASP A 11 -34.07 -4.72 20.13
CA ASP A 11 -34.12 -5.22 18.76
C ASP A 11 -32.68 -5.50 18.32
N TYR A 12 -32.22 -6.73 18.58
CA TYR A 12 -30.86 -7.19 18.30
C TYR A 12 -30.45 -6.95 16.84
N ARG A 13 -31.41 -6.91 15.90
CA ARG A 13 -31.18 -6.58 14.50
C ARG A 13 -30.75 -5.14 14.28
N MET A 14 -31.35 -4.20 15.01
CA MET A 14 -30.98 -2.78 14.93
C MET A 14 -29.56 -2.54 15.47
N MET A 15 -29.20 -3.20 16.56
CA MET A 15 -27.83 -3.12 17.11
C MET A 15 -26.78 -3.71 16.16
N GLU A 16 -27.11 -4.78 15.44
CA GLU A 16 -26.21 -5.41 14.46
C GLU A 16 -26.01 -4.52 13.23
N ILE A 17 -27.06 -3.86 12.75
CA ILE A 17 -26.98 -2.87 11.67
C ILE A 17 -26.13 -1.66 12.10
N GLU A 18 -26.37 -1.11 13.29
CA GLU A 18 -25.59 0.02 13.82
C GLU A 18 -24.11 -0.31 13.93
N LYS A 19 -23.78 -1.53 14.38
CA LYS A 19 -22.40 -2.01 14.44
C LYS A 19 -21.76 -2.07 13.04
N ILE A 20 -22.44 -2.69 12.07
CA ILE A 20 -21.93 -2.80 10.69
C ILE A 20 -21.74 -1.42 10.06
N VAL A 21 -22.72 -0.52 10.24
CA VAL A 21 -22.65 0.87 9.75
C VAL A 21 -21.47 1.62 10.39
N GLY A 22 -21.19 1.37 11.67
CA GLY A 22 -20.04 1.93 12.39
C GLY A 22 -18.68 1.41 11.89
N GLU A 23 -18.61 0.14 11.45
CA GLU A 23 -17.38 -0.48 10.94
C GLU A 23 -17.13 -0.18 9.45
N LEU A 24 -18.17 0.21 8.70
CA LEU A 24 -18.11 0.46 7.25
C LEU A 24 -16.98 1.41 6.81
N PRO A 25 -16.72 2.56 7.48
CA PRO A 25 -15.63 3.44 7.08
C PRO A 25 -14.26 2.77 7.15
N ALA A 26 -14.02 1.94 8.17
CA ALA A 26 -12.77 1.20 8.32
C ALA A 26 -12.63 0.10 7.25
N MET A 27 -13.73 -0.59 6.94
CA MET A 27 -13.75 -1.60 5.86
C MET A 27 -13.49 -0.97 4.49
N ILE A 28 -14.08 0.19 4.21
CA ILE A 28 -13.83 0.93 2.96
C ILE A 28 -12.39 1.44 2.94
N ALA A 29 -11.87 2.01 4.03
CA ALA A 29 -10.48 2.48 4.12
C ALA A 29 -9.47 1.35 3.89
N ALA A 30 -9.78 0.12 4.32
CA ALA A 30 -8.94 -1.06 4.08
C ALA A 30 -8.82 -1.42 2.58
N LEU A 31 -9.83 -1.11 1.75
CA LEU A 31 -9.73 -1.28 0.29
C LEU A 31 -8.67 -0.37 -0.35
N PHE A 32 -8.32 0.70 0.35
CA PHE A 32 -7.29 1.64 -0.06
C PHE A 32 -6.01 1.46 0.76
N ALA A 33 -5.75 0.28 1.35
CA ALA A 33 -4.52 0.05 2.11
C ALA A 33 -3.25 0.41 1.29
N PRO A 34 -2.16 0.85 1.95
CA PRO A 34 -0.91 1.17 1.27
C PRO A 34 -0.45 0.03 0.38
N ARG A 35 -0.08 0.35 -0.85
CA ARG A 35 0.39 -0.66 -1.81
C ARG A 35 1.86 -0.99 -1.54
N GLU A 36 2.24 -2.23 -1.82
CA GLU A 36 3.66 -2.60 -1.82
C GLU A 36 4.38 -1.93 -2.98
N TRP A 37 5.66 -1.58 -2.77
CA TRP A 37 6.52 -1.05 -3.83
C TRP A 37 6.68 -2.10 -4.95
N PRO A 38 6.59 -1.74 -6.25
CA PRO A 38 6.46 -2.69 -7.35
C PRO A 38 7.81 -3.34 -7.75
N ARG A 39 8.59 -3.77 -6.76
CA ARG A 39 9.92 -4.37 -6.95
C ARG A 39 9.85 -5.66 -7.76
N ASN A 40 8.81 -6.47 -7.52
CA ASN A 40 8.68 -7.77 -8.16
C ASN A 40 8.31 -7.60 -9.64
N GLU A 41 7.48 -6.63 -9.96
CA GLU A 41 7.10 -6.24 -11.32
C GLU A 41 8.31 -5.71 -12.09
N MET A 42 9.10 -4.83 -11.46
CA MET A 42 10.35 -4.33 -12.06
C MET A 42 11.36 -5.47 -12.30
N LEU A 43 11.46 -6.45 -11.39
CA LEU A 43 12.33 -7.62 -11.56
C LEU A 43 11.84 -8.55 -12.68
N ALA A 44 10.53 -8.79 -12.75
CA ALA A 44 9.94 -9.59 -13.82
C ALA A 44 10.19 -8.93 -15.19
N LEU A 45 10.04 -7.61 -15.27
CA LEU A 45 10.37 -6.85 -16.47
C LEU A 45 11.86 -6.98 -16.85
N LEU A 46 12.76 -6.84 -15.87
CA LEU A 46 14.20 -7.03 -16.09
C LEU A 46 14.48 -8.42 -16.68
N HIS A 47 13.88 -9.48 -16.13
CA HIS A 47 14.05 -10.84 -16.63
C HIS A 47 13.55 -11.00 -18.06
N ALA A 48 12.37 -10.46 -18.35
CA ALA A 48 11.78 -10.51 -19.69
C ALA A 48 12.66 -9.77 -20.70
N MET A 49 13.03 -8.52 -20.42
CA MET A 49 13.87 -7.71 -21.32
C MET A 49 15.24 -8.33 -21.56
N ALA A 50 15.87 -8.89 -20.51
CA ALA A 50 17.13 -9.59 -20.65
C ALA A 50 17.00 -10.82 -21.55
N THR A 51 15.96 -11.62 -21.32
CA THR A 51 15.69 -12.86 -22.07
C THR A 51 15.42 -12.57 -23.54
N ASP A 52 14.56 -11.58 -23.83
CA ASP A 52 14.24 -11.17 -25.20
C ASP A 52 15.45 -10.63 -25.96
N ALA A 53 16.39 -10.01 -25.24
CA ALA A 53 17.63 -9.49 -25.81
C ALA A 53 18.77 -10.53 -25.91
N GLY A 54 18.54 -11.79 -25.53
CA GLY A 54 19.55 -12.85 -25.59
C GLY A 54 20.66 -12.75 -24.52
N ILE A 55 20.53 -11.83 -23.56
CA ILE A 55 21.51 -11.60 -22.49
C ILE A 55 21.84 -12.86 -21.68
N PRO A 56 20.90 -13.78 -21.37
CA PRO A 56 21.20 -14.98 -20.61
C PRO A 56 22.29 -15.86 -21.25
N GLU A 57 22.43 -15.85 -22.57
CA GLU A 57 23.41 -16.68 -23.31
C GLU A 57 24.85 -16.19 -23.09
N GLU A 58 25.02 -14.88 -22.90
CA GLU A 58 26.31 -14.24 -22.66
C GLU A 58 26.63 -14.06 -21.17
N CYS A 59 25.64 -14.24 -20.30
CA CYS A 59 25.78 -14.06 -18.86
C CYS A 59 26.89 -14.94 -18.26
N ALA A 60 27.69 -14.41 -17.34
CA ALA A 60 28.73 -15.16 -16.62
C ALA A 60 28.16 -16.30 -15.73
N ASP A 61 26.89 -16.19 -15.30
CA ASP A 61 26.21 -17.24 -14.55
C ASP A 61 25.76 -18.40 -15.45
N ALA A 62 26.29 -19.60 -15.17
CA ALA A 62 25.95 -20.84 -15.87
C ALA A 62 24.47 -21.25 -15.72
N ALA A 63 23.79 -20.81 -14.65
CA ALA A 63 22.37 -21.07 -14.48
C ALA A 63 21.51 -20.24 -15.44
N CYS A 64 21.89 -18.99 -15.69
CA CYS A 64 21.26 -18.14 -16.71
C CYS A 64 21.45 -18.72 -18.10
N ARG A 65 22.70 -19.07 -18.47
CA ARG A 65 23.02 -19.66 -19.77
C ARG A 65 22.25 -20.95 -20.05
N ARG A 66 22.28 -21.90 -19.11
CA ARG A 66 21.58 -23.19 -19.26
C ARG A 66 20.06 -23.06 -19.32
N GLY A 67 19.51 -22.07 -18.61
CA GLY A 67 18.07 -21.83 -18.56
C GLY A 67 17.54 -20.98 -19.71
N GLY A 68 18.41 -20.29 -20.46
CA GLY A 68 18.01 -19.29 -21.45
C GLY A 68 17.23 -18.11 -20.87
N ILE A 69 17.22 -17.94 -19.55
CA ILE A 69 16.40 -16.95 -18.83
C ILE A 69 17.29 -16.25 -17.80
N CYS A 70 17.16 -14.93 -17.69
CA CYS A 70 17.88 -14.14 -16.69
C CYS A 70 17.36 -14.45 -15.28
N ARG A 71 18.27 -14.67 -14.33
CA ARG A 71 17.95 -14.99 -12.93
C ARG A 71 18.37 -13.89 -11.94
N ALA A 72 18.53 -12.66 -12.41
CA ALA A 72 18.98 -11.55 -11.57
C ALA A 72 18.04 -11.31 -10.39
N GLY A 73 18.53 -11.36 -9.15
CA GLY A 73 17.69 -11.18 -7.95
C GLY A 73 17.51 -9.71 -7.49
N THR A 74 18.26 -8.79 -8.08
CA THR A 74 18.38 -7.41 -7.63
C THR A 74 18.39 -6.43 -8.80
N ILE A 75 17.83 -5.25 -8.54
CA ILE A 75 17.90 -4.04 -9.37
C ILE A 75 18.73 -3.06 -8.53
N GLY A 76 19.91 -2.62 -8.98
CA GLY A 76 20.75 -1.73 -8.17
C GLY A 76 22.18 -1.55 -8.67
N GLU A 77 23.02 -0.89 -7.87
CA GLU A 77 24.37 -0.41 -8.21
C GLU A 77 25.34 -1.49 -8.74
N GLN A 78 25.21 -2.71 -8.25
CA GLN A 78 26.03 -3.84 -8.72
C GLN A 78 25.46 -4.49 -9.99
N GLY A 79 24.23 -4.12 -10.35
CA GLY A 79 23.47 -4.67 -11.48
C GLY A 79 23.28 -6.18 -11.41
N PRO A 80 22.62 -6.76 -12.41
CA PRO A 80 22.79 -8.17 -12.72
C PRO A 80 24.28 -8.45 -13.02
N PRO A 81 24.80 -9.66 -12.72
CA PRO A 81 26.12 -10.08 -13.20
C PRO A 81 26.25 -9.99 -14.74
N CYS A 82 25.14 -10.06 -15.48
CA CYS A 82 25.10 -9.87 -16.92
C CYS A 82 25.01 -8.41 -17.38
N GLY A 83 24.96 -7.43 -16.48
CA GLY A 83 24.79 -6.00 -16.81
C GLY A 83 25.79 -5.49 -17.85
N ALA A 84 27.01 -6.02 -17.86
CA ALA A 84 28.04 -5.67 -18.85
C ALA A 84 27.67 -6.02 -20.31
N HIS A 85 26.74 -6.95 -20.52
CA HIS A 85 26.27 -7.36 -21.85
C HIS A 85 25.06 -6.55 -22.32
N TRP A 86 24.51 -5.68 -21.48
CA TRP A 86 23.35 -4.89 -21.86
C TRP A 86 23.77 -3.75 -22.79
N PRO A 87 23.17 -3.65 -23.99
CA PRO A 87 23.35 -2.46 -24.82
C PRO A 87 22.80 -1.22 -24.11
N ASP A 88 23.47 -0.08 -24.25
CA ASP A 88 23.04 1.19 -23.62
C ASP A 88 21.57 1.54 -23.91
N ALA A 89 21.10 1.28 -25.14
CA ALA A 89 19.72 1.51 -25.52
C ALA A 89 18.72 0.63 -24.73
N LEU A 90 19.13 -0.58 -24.36
CA LEU A 90 18.31 -1.49 -23.54
C LEU A 90 18.28 -1.03 -22.09
N VAL A 91 19.42 -0.56 -21.57
CA VAL A 91 19.52 0.03 -20.22
C VAL A 91 18.61 1.24 -20.11
N GLN A 92 18.73 2.20 -21.03
CA GLN A 92 17.89 3.41 -21.05
C GLN A 92 16.40 3.07 -21.13
N ARG A 93 16.03 2.07 -21.93
CA ARG A 93 14.64 1.61 -22.02
C ARG A 93 14.16 1.00 -20.71
N PHE A 94 14.99 0.18 -20.06
CA PHE A 94 14.65 -0.43 -18.78
C PHE A 94 14.48 0.63 -17.67
N GLU A 95 15.40 1.60 -17.60
CA GLU A 95 15.32 2.74 -16.68
C GLU A 95 14.03 3.54 -16.90
N ALA A 96 13.71 3.92 -18.14
CA ALA A 96 12.51 4.67 -18.46
C ALA A 96 11.21 3.94 -18.04
N VAL A 97 11.15 2.61 -18.21
CA VAL A 97 9.99 1.83 -17.77
C VAL A 97 9.95 1.72 -16.24
N CYS A 98 11.09 1.54 -15.57
CA CYS A 98 11.15 1.54 -14.10
C CYS A 98 10.71 2.87 -13.51
N GLU A 99 11.15 3.99 -14.08
CA GLU A 99 10.71 5.33 -13.68
C GLU A 99 9.20 5.50 -13.89
N GLY A 100 8.65 5.04 -15.02
CA GLY A 100 7.22 5.06 -15.28
C GLY A 100 6.40 4.23 -14.27
N MET A 101 6.89 3.05 -13.89
CA MET A 101 6.28 2.22 -12.86
C MET A 101 6.33 2.88 -11.48
N ALA A 102 7.49 3.41 -11.10
CA ALA A 102 7.68 4.15 -9.86
C ALA A 102 6.73 5.34 -9.76
N LEU A 103 6.66 6.16 -10.81
CA LEU A 103 5.77 7.32 -10.86
C LEU A 103 4.30 6.92 -10.79
N SER A 104 3.90 5.88 -11.52
CA SER A 104 2.52 5.36 -11.47
C SER A 104 2.15 4.91 -10.07
N TRP A 105 3.03 4.15 -9.41
CA TRP A 105 2.83 3.72 -8.03
C TRP A 105 2.68 4.92 -7.08
N ILE A 106 3.56 5.93 -7.18
CA ILE A 106 3.50 7.13 -6.34
C ILE A 106 2.16 7.86 -6.52
N LEU A 107 1.69 8.02 -7.77
CA LEU A 107 0.45 8.71 -8.07
C LEU A 107 -0.78 7.95 -7.59
N GLU A 108 -0.75 6.62 -7.63
CA GLU A 108 -1.82 5.78 -7.10
C GLU A 108 -1.83 5.78 -5.56
N GLU A 109 -0.66 5.68 -4.92
CA GLU A 109 -0.56 5.73 -3.46
C GLU A 109 -1.01 7.08 -2.91
N ARG A 110 -0.68 8.19 -3.58
CA ARG A 110 -1.19 9.53 -3.22
C ARG A 110 -2.71 9.61 -3.30
N ARG A 111 -3.32 9.02 -4.34
CA ARG A 111 -4.78 8.97 -4.47
C ARG A 111 -5.40 8.12 -3.37
N ALA A 112 -4.87 6.93 -3.13
CA ALA A 112 -5.33 6.05 -2.06
C ALA A 112 -5.19 6.70 -0.68
N ALA A 113 -4.08 7.39 -0.40
CA ALA A 113 -3.86 8.13 0.84
C ALA A 113 -4.91 9.20 1.07
N SER A 114 -5.19 10.03 0.07
CA SER A 114 -6.24 11.05 0.15
C SER A 114 -7.62 10.45 0.43
N THR A 115 -7.95 9.30 -0.17
CA THR A 115 -9.21 8.61 0.11
C THR A 115 -9.26 8.05 1.54
N ARG A 116 -8.18 7.44 2.03
CA ARG A 116 -8.10 6.96 3.43
C ARG A 116 -8.32 8.09 4.42
N GLU A 117 -7.67 9.24 4.21
CA GLU A 117 -7.82 10.42 5.06
C GLU A 117 -9.26 10.95 5.08
N ALA A 118 -9.93 10.98 3.92
CA ALA A 118 -11.32 11.44 3.81
C ALA A 118 -12.33 10.49 4.49
N LEU A 119 -11.97 9.21 4.67
CA LEU A 119 -12.82 8.19 5.30
C LEU A 119 -12.63 8.10 6.82
N VAL A 120 -11.64 8.78 7.39
CA VAL A 120 -11.53 8.93 8.85
C VAL A 120 -12.61 9.92 9.30
N PRO A 121 -13.62 9.50 10.08
CA PRO A 121 -14.64 10.42 10.55
C PRO A 121 -13.97 11.53 11.37
N ALA A 122 -14.39 12.78 11.14
CA ALA A 122 -13.98 13.91 11.98
C ALA A 122 -14.29 13.55 13.43
N GLN A 123 -13.25 13.39 14.25
CA GLN A 123 -13.46 13.18 15.69
C GLN A 123 -14.38 14.31 16.17
N PRO A 124 -15.52 14.00 16.80
CA PRO A 124 -16.31 15.05 17.42
C PRO A 124 -15.39 15.75 18.40
N ALA A 125 -15.23 17.07 18.21
CA ALA A 125 -14.38 17.89 19.05
C ALA A 125 -14.69 17.56 20.52
N GLN A 126 -13.73 16.98 21.24
CA GLN A 126 -13.92 16.71 22.66
C GLN A 126 -14.35 18.02 23.31
N PRO A 127 -15.48 18.05 24.06
CA PRO A 127 -15.88 19.25 24.76
C PRO A 127 -14.73 19.61 25.69
N ARG A 128 -14.05 20.73 25.40
CA ARG A 128 -13.02 21.30 26.27
C ARG A 128 -13.64 21.38 27.66
N ARG A 129 -13.16 20.56 28.59
CA ARG A 129 -13.56 20.66 30.00
C ARG A 129 -13.29 22.12 30.41
N ALA A 130 -14.35 22.87 30.65
CA ALA A 130 -14.28 24.22 31.20
C ALA A 130 -13.63 24.08 32.58
N GLY A 131 -12.31 24.23 32.63
CA GLY A 131 -11.57 24.30 33.88
C GLY A 131 -12.06 25.54 34.63
N LYS A 132 -12.83 25.33 35.71
CA LYS A 132 -13.12 26.37 36.69
C LYS A 132 -11.78 26.80 37.30
N GLN A 133 -11.26 27.92 36.83
CA GLN A 133 -10.10 28.57 37.44
C GLN A 133 -10.56 29.14 38.79
N ALA A 134 -10.18 28.47 39.88
CA ALA A 134 -10.41 28.96 41.22
C ALA A 134 -9.57 30.23 41.44
N VAL A 135 -10.25 31.37 41.54
CA VAL A 135 -9.67 32.65 41.94
C VAL A 135 -9.20 32.52 43.39
N ARG A 136 -7.89 32.48 43.61
CA ARG A 136 -7.30 32.55 44.94
C ARG A 136 -7.08 34.03 45.27
N ALA A 137 -7.97 34.60 46.07
CA ALA A 137 -7.73 35.88 46.72
C ALA A 137 -6.51 35.74 47.66
N VAL A 138 -5.52 36.59 47.48
CA VAL A 138 -4.41 36.77 48.42
C VAL A 138 -4.56 38.18 49.00
N ARG A 139 -4.60 38.20 50.33
CA ARG A 139 -4.62 39.38 51.21
C ARG A 139 -3.30 40.13 51.15
#